data_AF-A0AAJ3TW09-F1
#
_entry.id   AF-A0AAJ3TW09-F1
#
_cell.length_a   1.000
_cell.length_b   1.000
_cell.length_c   1.000
_cell.angle_alpha   90.00
_cell.angle_beta   90.00
_cell.angle_gamma   90.00
#
_symmetry.space_group_name_H-M   'P 1'
#
loop_
_entity.id
_entity.type
_entity.pdbx_description
1 polymer ?
#
loop_
_entity_poly.entity_id
_entity_poly.type
_entity_poly.pdbx_seq_one_letter_code
_entity_poly.pdbx_strand_id
1 'polypeptide(L)'
;MARPKVPLISREVALEAALRIIDSDGLEALSIRRLAAELKVNGASLYYHFANKEAILVEVTELALARTPINVRSDGSDWKRWMLDGARQLLDLLLAHPGLIPIIVKRRTLGVRAEALEVITRKLVSRGVPAEVILPLYEATERFVIGTAVRQVSGEAVLNTIHDTRHPHLQLAAVTRGSSHDELFDVVLVGIMETIHRTAAESPVGATDAEAPASSSGQAEPRLGRSPGDFDAGPVGGGFAPAQRTTRRRAGRQPRTD
;
A
#
# COMPACT_ATOMS: atom_id res chain seq x y z
N MET A 1 -19.23 -38.46 -16.04
CA MET A 1 -19.64 -37.04 -15.94
C MET A 1 -18.54 -36.17 -16.53
N ALA A 2 -18.89 -35.23 -17.40
CA ALA A 2 -17.93 -34.35 -18.04
C ALA A 2 -17.32 -33.38 -17.02
N ARG A 3 -15.98 -33.28 -16.98
CA ARG A 3 -15.25 -32.30 -16.17
C ARG A 3 -15.57 -30.90 -16.69
N PRO A 4 -16.07 -29.96 -15.85
CA PRO A 4 -16.30 -28.58 -16.29
C PRO A 4 -15.00 -28.00 -16.85
N LYS A 5 -15.07 -27.44 -18.08
CA LYS A 5 -13.93 -26.84 -18.80
C LYS A 5 -13.56 -25.44 -18.29
N VAL A 6 -14.25 -24.92 -17.28
CA VAL A 6 -13.95 -23.65 -16.63
C VAL A 6 -13.39 -23.96 -15.24
N PRO A 7 -12.19 -23.46 -14.87
CA PRO A 7 -11.73 -23.61 -13.49
C PRO A 7 -12.79 -23.01 -12.56
N LEU A 8 -13.24 -23.79 -11.57
CA LEU A 8 -14.30 -23.41 -10.62
C LEU A 8 -13.96 -22.13 -9.82
N ILE A 9 -12.70 -21.71 -9.85
CA ILE A 9 -12.19 -20.48 -9.23
C ILE A 9 -11.32 -19.73 -10.24
N SER A 10 -11.56 -18.43 -10.35
CA SER A 10 -10.58 -17.48 -10.88
C SER A 10 -9.88 -16.78 -9.72
N ARG A 11 -8.66 -16.31 -9.98
CA ARG A 11 -7.88 -15.54 -9.00
C ARG A 11 -8.65 -14.29 -8.53
N GLU A 12 -9.30 -13.59 -9.47
CA GLU A 12 -10.11 -12.41 -9.17
C GLU A 12 -11.30 -12.73 -8.26
N VAL A 13 -12.07 -13.78 -8.54
CA VAL A 13 -13.22 -14.19 -7.71
C VAL A 13 -12.78 -14.53 -6.28
N ALA A 14 -11.61 -15.15 -6.11
CA ALA A 14 -11.09 -15.44 -4.79
C ALA A 14 -10.68 -14.17 -4.03
N LEU A 15 -10.10 -13.17 -4.71
CA LEU A 15 -9.74 -11.89 -4.11
C LEU A 15 -10.99 -11.07 -3.74
N GLU A 16 -12.03 -11.07 -4.58
CA GLU A 16 -13.31 -10.43 -4.24
C GLU A 16 -13.98 -11.07 -3.01
N ALA A 17 -13.97 -12.40 -2.92
CA ALA A 17 -14.48 -13.10 -1.76
C ALA A 17 -13.66 -12.78 -0.50
N ALA A 18 -12.33 -12.70 -0.62
CA ALA A 18 -11.47 -12.32 0.47
C ALA A 18 -11.72 -10.88 0.95
N LEU A 19 -11.89 -9.92 0.04
CA LEU A 19 -12.25 -8.54 0.37
C LEU A 19 -13.59 -8.47 1.12
N ARG A 20 -14.63 -9.17 0.63
CA ARG A 20 -15.93 -9.23 1.31
C ARG A 20 -15.84 -9.80 2.73
N ILE A 21 -15.02 -10.84 2.94
CA ILE A 21 -14.78 -11.40 4.28
C ILE A 21 -14.10 -10.35 5.17
N ILE A 22 -13.07 -9.65 4.67
CA ILE A 22 -12.37 -8.62 5.42
C ILE A 22 -13.32 -7.47 5.81
N ASP A 23 -14.17 -7.03 4.90
CA ASP A 23 -15.11 -5.92 5.12
C ASP A 23 -16.21 -6.29 6.11
N SER A 24 -16.71 -7.52 6.05
CA SER A 24 -17.86 -7.96 6.87
C SER A 24 -17.44 -8.50 8.24
N ASP A 25 -16.40 -9.33 8.27
CA ASP A 25 -16.01 -10.13 9.43
C ASP A 25 -14.68 -9.65 10.05
N GLY A 26 -14.00 -8.69 9.41
CA GLY A 26 -12.69 -8.18 9.82
C GLY A 26 -11.51 -9.00 9.29
N LEU A 27 -10.32 -8.39 9.35
CA LEU A 27 -9.08 -8.97 8.82
C LEU A 27 -8.74 -10.35 9.40
N GLU A 28 -8.95 -10.53 10.70
CA GLU A 28 -8.59 -11.77 11.41
C GLU A 28 -9.48 -12.95 11.01
N ALA A 29 -10.68 -12.71 10.49
CA ALA A 29 -11.58 -13.75 10.00
C ALA A 29 -11.08 -14.40 8.69
N LEU A 30 -10.25 -13.69 7.92
CA LEU A 30 -9.73 -14.24 6.68
C LEU A 30 -8.72 -15.36 6.96
N SER A 31 -9.06 -16.57 6.56
CA SER A 31 -8.17 -17.73 6.55
C SER A 31 -8.37 -18.51 5.25
N ILE A 32 -7.38 -19.32 4.85
CA ILE A 32 -7.51 -20.22 3.69
C ILE A 32 -8.76 -21.11 3.81
N ARG A 33 -9.04 -21.60 5.02
CA ARG A 33 -10.24 -22.41 5.28
C ARG A 33 -11.53 -21.63 5.14
N ARG A 34 -11.62 -20.41 5.72
CA ARG A 34 -12.81 -19.55 5.61
C ARG A 34 -13.06 -19.14 4.16
N LEU A 35 -12.01 -18.77 3.42
CA LEU A 35 -12.09 -18.40 2.02
C LEU A 35 -12.51 -19.59 1.14
N ALA A 36 -11.94 -20.78 1.37
CA ALA A 36 -12.34 -21.99 0.66
C ALA A 36 -13.81 -22.35 0.90
N ALA A 37 -14.28 -22.20 2.15
CA ALA A 37 -15.68 -22.42 2.49
C ALA A 37 -16.62 -21.42 1.80
N GLU A 38 -16.24 -20.13 1.78
CA GLU A 38 -16.98 -19.07 1.07
C GLU A 38 -17.11 -19.38 -0.43
N LEU A 39 -16.02 -19.88 -1.04
CA LEU A 39 -15.96 -20.22 -2.46
C LEU A 39 -16.47 -21.65 -2.76
N LYS A 40 -16.87 -22.42 -1.75
CA LYS A 40 -17.32 -23.82 -1.87
C LYS A 40 -16.30 -24.73 -2.56
N VAL A 41 -15.02 -24.55 -2.24
CA VAL A 41 -13.91 -25.38 -2.77
C VAL A 41 -13.08 -26.00 -1.65
N ASN A 42 -12.11 -26.85 -2.02
CA ASN A 42 -11.07 -27.30 -1.12
C ASN A 42 -9.97 -26.22 -0.99
N GLY A 43 -9.41 -26.03 0.21
CA GLY A 43 -8.28 -25.13 0.44
C GLY A 43 -7.05 -25.43 -0.43
N ALA A 44 -6.83 -26.69 -0.81
CA ALA A 44 -5.78 -27.06 -1.76
C ALA A 44 -5.90 -26.35 -3.12
N SER A 45 -7.12 -26.04 -3.57
CA SER A 45 -7.35 -25.31 -4.81
C SER A 45 -6.90 -23.85 -4.73
N LEU A 46 -6.92 -23.23 -3.55
CA LEU A 46 -6.44 -21.85 -3.37
C LEU A 46 -4.91 -21.76 -3.49
N TYR A 47 -4.18 -22.77 -3.02
CA TYR A 47 -2.72 -22.82 -3.14
C TYR A 47 -2.21 -22.94 -4.59
N TYR A 48 -3.08 -23.35 -5.52
CA TYR A 48 -2.75 -23.29 -6.95
C TYR A 48 -2.72 -21.84 -7.49
N HIS A 49 -3.50 -20.94 -6.89
CA HIS A 49 -3.61 -19.54 -7.33
C HIS A 49 -2.75 -18.59 -6.50
N PHE A 50 -2.45 -18.94 -5.25
CA PHE A 50 -1.75 -18.08 -4.30
C PHE A 50 -0.72 -18.88 -3.51
N ALA A 51 0.48 -18.31 -3.32
CA ALA A 51 1.55 -18.99 -2.58
C ALA A 51 1.19 -19.21 -1.10
N ASN A 52 0.54 -18.22 -0.46
CA ASN A 52 0.18 -18.23 0.95
C ASN A 52 -0.93 -17.19 1.25
N LYS A 53 -1.37 -17.13 2.53
CA LYS A 53 -2.37 -16.15 2.98
C LYS A 53 -1.85 -14.72 2.79
N GLU A 54 -0.57 -14.49 3.02
CA GLU A 54 0.07 -13.18 2.90
C GLU A 54 -0.01 -12.66 1.47
N ALA A 55 0.16 -13.51 0.46
CA ALA A 55 0.01 -13.20 -0.96
C ALA A 55 -1.41 -12.76 -1.28
N ILE A 56 -2.42 -13.48 -0.76
CA ILE A 56 -3.83 -13.08 -0.90
C ILE A 56 -4.05 -11.69 -0.29
N LEU A 57 -3.48 -11.41 0.89
CA LEU A 57 -3.58 -10.09 1.51
C LEU A 57 -2.91 -8.99 0.67
N VAL A 58 -1.76 -9.25 0.01
CA VAL A 58 -1.17 -8.29 -0.94
C VAL A 58 -2.20 -7.96 -2.01
N GLU A 59 -2.72 -9.01 -2.63
CA GLU A 59 -3.41 -8.90 -3.90
C GLU A 59 -4.84 -8.40 -3.73
N VAL A 60 -5.45 -8.63 -2.57
CA VAL A 60 -6.73 -8.01 -2.19
C VAL A 60 -6.55 -6.50 -2.08
N THR A 61 -5.47 -6.04 -1.46
CA THR A 61 -5.16 -4.61 -1.38
C THR A 61 -4.93 -4.03 -2.78
N GLU A 62 -4.16 -4.71 -3.63
CA GLU A 62 -3.96 -4.30 -5.03
C GLU A 62 -5.26 -4.26 -5.82
N LEU A 63 -6.14 -5.25 -5.65
CA LEU A 63 -7.44 -5.30 -6.31
C LEU A 63 -8.30 -4.10 -5.88
N ALA A 64 -8.33 -3.81 -4.59
CA ALA A 64 -9.08 -2.69 -4.04
C ALA A 64 -8.55 -1.35 -4.59
N LEU A 65 -7.23 -1.16 -4.59
CA LEU A 65 -6.58 0.03 -5.16
C LEU A 65 -6.85 0.17 -6.67
N ALA A 66 -6.75 -0.91 -7.44
CA ALA A 66 -6.97 -0.90 -8.89
C ALA A 66 -8.43 -0.60 -9.27
N ARG A 67 -9.38 -0.92 -8.39
CA ARG A 67 -10.81 -0.65 -8.59
C ARG A 67 -11.22 0.75 -8.21
N THR A 68 -10.35 1.52 -7.56
CA THR A 68 -10.57 2.94 -7.32
C THR A 68 -10.10 3.71 -8.55
N PRO A 69 -11.00 4.11 -9.47
CA PRO A 69 -10.59 4.84 -10.66
C PRO A 69 -9.92 6.14 -10.23
N ILE A 70 -8.72 6.42 -10.75
CA ILE A 70 -8.07 7.72 -10.57
C ILE A 70 -8.93 8.80 -11.25
N ASN A 71 -9.93 9.31 -10.53
CA ASN A 71 -10.78 10.41 -10.99
C ASN A 71 -10.01 11.71 -10.83
N VAL A 72 -9.17 11.97 -11.82
CA VAL A 72 -8.41 13.21 -11.97
C VAL A 72 -9.42 14.32 -12.29
N ARG A 73 -9.85 15.10 -11.29
CA ARG A 73 -10.76 16.24 -11.51
C ARG A 73 -10.00 17.42 -12.12
N SER A 74 -8.71 17.51 -11.82
CA SER A 74 -7.75 18.34 -12.56
C SER A 74 -7.54 17.78 -13.97
N ASP A 75 -7.28 18.59 -14.99
CA ASP A 75 -6.73 18.10 -16.27
C ASP A 75 -5.26 17.65 -16.13
N GLY A 76 -4.74 17.73 -14.91
CA GLY A 76 -3.37 17.42 -14.55
C GLY A 76 -2.43 18.61 -14.75
N SER A 77 -2.87 19.79 -15.19
CA SER A 77 -2.00 20.98 -15.28
C SER A 77 -1.43 21.37 -13.91
N ASP A 78 -2.25 21.26 -12.87
CA ASP A 78 -1.82 21.40 -11.47
C ASP A 78 -1.54 20.01 -10.87
N TRP A 79 -0.25 19.67 -10.75
CA TRP A 79 0.21 18.41 -10.19
C TRP A 79 -0.14 18.27 -8.70
N LYS A 80 -0.22 19.37 -7.93
CA LYS A 80 -0.59 19.33 -6.51
C LYS A 80 -2.04 18.91 -6.37
N ARG A 81 -2.92 19.55 -7.15
CA ARG A 81 -4.33 19.20 -7.19
C ARG A 81 -4.57 17.76 -7.67
N TRP A 82 -3.77 17.31 -8.63
CA TRP A 82 -3.80 15.92 -9.07
C TRP A 82 -3.42 14.93 -7.95
N MET A 83 -2.35 15.21 -7.20
CA MET A 83 -1.97 14.39 -6.05
C MET A 83 -3.02 14.45 -4.92
N LEU A 84 -3.62 15.62 -4.68
CA LEU A 84 -4.71 15.78 -3.71
C LEU A 84 -5.93 14.92 -4.08
N ASP A 85 -6.34 14.92 -5.36
CA ASP A 85 -7.43 14.07 -5.84
C ASP A 85 -7.11 12.58 -5.61
N GLY A 86 -5.87 12.15 -5.87
CA GLY A 86 -5.43 10.78 -5.60
C GLY A 86 -5.42 10.44 -4.11
N ALA A 87 -5.00 11.37 -3.26
CA ALA A 87 -4.98 11.18 -1.81
C ALA A 87 -6.39 11.05 -1.21
N ARG A 88 -7.35 11.82 -1.72
CA ARG A 88 -8.77 11.69 -1.34
C ARG A 88 -9.33 10.34 -1.70
N GLN A 89 -9.04 9.86 -2.90
CA GLN A 89 -9.52 8.54 -3.34
C GLN A 89 -8.91 7.40 -2.53
N LEU A 90 -7.63 7.53 -2.15
CA LEU A 90 -7.03 6.59 -1.22
C LEU A 90 -7.72 6.66 0.15
N LEU A 91 -8.00 7.86 0.66
CA LEU A 91 -8.73 8.02 1.92
C LEU A 91 -10.11 7.36 1.83
N ASP A 92 -10.90 7.66 0.80
CA ASP A 92 -12.23 7.09 0.55
C ASP A 92 -12.17 5.55 0.51
N LEU A 93 -11.17 4.99 -0.15
CA LEU A 93 -10.94 3.54 -0.19
C LEU A 93 -10.68 2.98 1.21
N LEU A 94 -9.81 3.61 2.00
CA LEU A 94 -9.50 3.14 3.36
C LEU A 94 -10.69 3.26 4.31
N LEU A 95 -11.55 4.27 4.12
CA LEU A 95 -12.78 4.43 4.87
C LEU A 95 -13.85 3.42 4.46
N ALA A 96 -13.93 3.08 3.16
CA ALA A 96 -14.82 2.04 2.64
C ALA A 96 -14.38 0.63 3.05
N HIS A 97 -13.07 0.41 3.19
CA HIS A 97 -12.47 -0.89 3.53
C HIS A 97 -11.51 -0.81 4.72
N PRO A 98 -11.98 -0.50 5.95
CA PRO A 98 -11.11 -0.29 7.11
C PRO A 98 -10.22 -1.49 7.47
N GLY A 99 -10.67 -2.71 7.14
CA GLY A 99 -9.92 -3.95 7.37
C GLY A 99 -8.63 -4.07 6.53
N LEU A 100 -8.44 -3.22 5.51
CA LEU A 100 -7.20 -3.15 4.73
C LEU A 100 -6.11 -2.31 5.40
N ILE A 101 -6.48 -1.38 6.29
CA ILE A 101 -5.53 -0.47 6.95
C ILE A 101 -4.38 -1.23 7.63
N PRO A 102 -4.61 -2.30 8.44
CA PRO A 102 -3.52 -3.03 9.08
C PRO A 102 -2.61 -3.78 8.08
N ILE A 103 -3.12 -4.14 6.90
CA ILE A 103 -2.33 -4.76 5.83
C ILE A 103 -1.38 -3.72 5.23
N ILE A 104 -1.91 -2.52 4.95
CA ILE A 104 -1.19 -1.41 4.35
C ILE A 104 -0.12 -0.88 5.31
N VAL A 105 -0.45 -0.65 6.58
CA VAL A 105 0.52 -0.16 7.59
C VAL A 105 1.70 -1.11 7.79
N LYS A 106 1.47 -2.43 7.70
CA LYS A 106 2.54 -3.43 7.81
C LYS A 106 3.49 -3.43 6.61
N ARG A 107 3.10 -2.83 5.49
CA ARG A 107 3.92 -2.76 4.27
C ARG A 107 4.55 -1.36 4.16
N ARG A 108 5.84 -1.31 3.83
CA ARG A 108 6.58 -0.04 3.68
C ARG A 108 6.20 0.77 2.45
N THR A 109 5.47 0.17 1.53
CA THR A 109 4.83 0.79 0.38
C THR A 109 3.44 0.18 0.28
N LEU A 110 2.42 0.98 -0.04
CA LEU A 110 1.00 0.62 -0.30
C LEU A 110 0.73 -0.62 -1.17
N GLY A 111 1.74 -1.41 -1.55
CA GLY A 111 1.63 -2.49 -2.51
C GLY A 111 1.67 -1.98 -3.95
N VAL A 112 1.52 -0.65 -4.16
CA VAL A 112 1.64 0.01 -5.45
C VAL A 112 2.84 -0.54 -6.18
N ARG A 113 2.55 -1.33 -7.20
CA ARG A 113 3.58 -2.02 -7.94
C ARG A 113 4.52 -0.99 -8.56
N ALA A 114 5.79 -1.35 -8.73
CA ALA A 114 6.79 -0.46 -9.31
C ALA A 114 6.31 0.16 -10.64
N GLU A 115 5.51 -0.57 -11.42
CA GLU A 115 4.92 -0.10 -12.67
C GLU A 115 3.91 1.04 -12.44
N ALA A 116 3.06 0.97 -11.41
CA ALA A 116 2.12 2.03 -11.09
C ALA A 116 2.83 3.28 -10.55
N LEU A 117 3.85 3.10 -9.71
CA LEU A 117 4.68 4.21 -9.24
C LEU A 117 5.45 4.88 -10.40
N GLU A 118 5.94 4.09 -11.35
CA GLU A 118 6.61 4.60 -12.57
C GLU A 118 5.66 5.47 -13.41
N VAL A 119 4.38 5.09 -13.57
CA VAL A 119 3.39 5.91 -14.27
C VAL A 119 3.18 7.25 -13.55
N ILE A 120 3.05 7.23 -12.21
CA ILE A 120 2.89 8.42 -11.38
C ILE A 120 4.12 9.34 -11.50
N THR A 121 5.32 8.78 -11.33
CA THR A 121 6.59 9.49 -11.41
C THR A 121 6.77 10.17 -12.76
N ARG A 122 6.57 9.44 -13.85
CA ARG A 122 6.64 9.99 -15.22
C ARG A 122 5.68 11.16 -15.41
N LYS A 123 4.47 11.04 -14.87
CA LYS A 123 3.45 12.09 -14.94
C LYS A 123 3.88 13.35 -14.18
N LEU A 124 4.50 13.20 -13.00
CA LEU A 124 5.01 14.32 -12.20
C LEU A 124 6.23 14.99 -12.86
N VAL A 125 7.21 14.20 -13.35
CA VAL A 125 8.39 14.71 -14.05
C VAL A 125 7.99 15.52 -15.29
N SER A 126 7.05 15.02 -16.10
CA SER A 126 6.56 15.74 -17.29
C SER A 126 5.87 17.08 -16.99
N ARG A 127 5.59 17.37 -15.71
CA ARG A 127 4.97 18.60 -15.21
C ARG A 127 5.95 19.52 -14.48
N GLY A 128 7.25 19.21 -14.56
CA GLY A 128 8.31 20.01 -13.93
C GLY A 128 8.49 19.76 -12.44
N VAL A 129 7.91 18.69 -11.88
CA VAL A 129 8.20 18.29 -10.51
C VAL A 129 9.62 17.70 -10.46
N PRO A 130 10.53 18.23 -9.62
CA PRO A 130 11.89 17.68 -9.51
C PRO A 130 11.89 16.22 -9.04
N ALA A 131 12.78 15.39 -9.59
CA ALA A 131 12.76 13.95 -9.31
C ALA A 131 13.05 13.64 -7.83
N GLU A 132 13.93 14.43 -7.21
CA GLU A 132 14.35 14.34 -5.82
C GLU A 132 13.20 14.54 -4.82
N VAL A 133 12.12 15.21 -5.21
CA VAL A 133 10.96 15.42 -4.33
C VAL A 133 9.86 14.38 -4.52
N ILE A 134 9.86 13.60 -5.61
CA ILE A 134 8.73 12.73 -5.95
C ILE A 134 8.50 11.65 -4.88
N LEU A 135 9.54 10.94 -4.46
CA LEU A 135 9.40 9.94 -3.40
C LEU A 135 9.04 10.56 -2.05
N PRO A 136 9.71 11.64 -1.57
CA PRO A 136 9.27 12.36 -0.37
C PRO A 136 7.80 12.81 -0.40
N LEU A 137 7.33 13.35 -1.54
CA LEU A 137 5.94 13.75 -1.73
C LEU A 137 4.99 12.57 -1.59
N TYR A 138 5.32 11.44 -2.24
CA TYR A 138 4.53 10.22 -2.17
C TYR A 138 4.45 9.69 -0.74
N GLU A 139 5.59 9.52 -0.07
CA GLU A 139 5.63 8.97 1.27
C GLU A 139 4.93 9.87 2.31
N ALA A 140 5.09 11.20 2.20
CA ALA A 140 4.43 12.14 3.11
C ALA A 140 2.90 12.12 2.90
N THR A 141 2.46 12.07 1.64
CA THR A 141 1.04 11.94 1.29
C THR A 141 0.45 10.64 1.83
N GLU A 142 1.11 9.51 1.58
CA GLU A 142 0.70 8.17 2.05
C GLU A 142 0.57 8.13 3.58
N ARG A 143 1.58 8.60 4.32
CA ARG A 143 1.56 8.61 5.78
C ARG A 143 0.44 9.49 6.33
N PHE A 144 0.20 10.65 5.72
CA PHE A 144 -0.87 11.55 6.13
C PHE A 144 -2.25 10.94 5.90
N VAL A 145 -2.47 10.34 4.73
CA VAL A 145 -3.75 9.67 4.39
C VAL A 145 -4.02 8.50 5.33
N ILE A 146 -3.04 7.63 5.54
CA ILE A 146 -3.18 6.47 6.46
C ILE A 146 -3.47 6.96 7.88
N GLY A 147 -2.74 7.97 8.37
CA GLY A 147 -2.95 8.54 9.70
C GLY A 147 -4.35 9.13 9.86
N THR A 148 -4.85 9.80 8.82
CA THR A 148 -6.22 10.35 8.77
C THR A 148 -7.25 9.23 8.81
N ALA A 149 -7.10 8.20 7.97
CA ALA A 149 -8.01 7.05 7.93
C ALA A 149 -8.08 6.31 9.26
N VAL A 150 -6.93 6.02 9.89
CA VAL A 150 -6.86 5.36 11.21
C VAL A 150 -7.65 6.17 12.24
N ARG A 151 -7.51 7.49 12.25
CA ARG A 151 -8.18 8.37 13.21
C ARG A 151 -9.68 8.44 12.98
N GLN A 152 -10.12 8.54 11.73
CA GLN A 152 -11.54 8.60 11.40
C GLN A 152 -12.26 7.28 11.70
N VAL A 153 -11.64 6.14 11.38
CA VAL A 153 -12.18 4.80 11.70
C VAL A 153 -12.23 4.56 13.21
N SER A 154 -11.26 5.05 13.97
CA SER A 154 -11.21 4.88 15.44
C SER A 154 -12.17 5.81 16.20
N GLY A 155 -12.80 6.76 15.51
CA GLY A 155 -13.67 7.77 16.11
C GLY A 155 -12.92 8.94 16.78
N GLU A 156 -13.50 10.14 16.73
CA GLU A 156 -12.93 11.34 17.35
C GLU A 156 -13.25 11.44 18.85
N ALA A 157 -12.44 10.78 19.67
CA ALA A 157 -12.65 10.73 21.12
C ALA A 157 -12.43 12.07 21.87
N VAL A 158 -11.88 13.11 21.23
CA VAL A 158 -11.33 14.28 21.95
C VAL A 158 -12.31 15.44 22.11
N LEU A 159 -13.25 15.64 21.18
CA LEU A 159 -14.07 16.87 21.18
C LEU A 159 -15.35 16.76 22.01
N ASN A 160 -15.87 15.55 22.22
CA ASN A 160 -17.10 15.34 23.00
C ASN A 160 -16.92 15.53 24.52
N THR A 161 -15.69 15.77 24.97
CA THR A 161 -15.31 15.96 26.39
C THR A 161 -15.03 17.43 26.75
N ILE A 162 -15.17 18.37 25.82
CA ILE A 162 -14.77 19.80 25.98
C ILE A 162 -15.88 20.65 26.63
N HIS A 163 -16.67 20.05 27.51
CA HIS A 163 -17.59 20.81 28.38
C HIS A 163 -17.00 21.07 29.77
N ASP A 164 -15.71 20.74 29.97
CA ASP A 164 -15.00 20.99 31.22
C ASP A 164 -14.53 22.45 31.32
N THR A 165 -15.10 23.20 32.26
CA THR A 165 -14.76 24.60 32.56
C THR A 165 -13.32 24.76 33.08
N ARG A 166 -12.61 23.67 33.38
CA ARG A 166 -11.20 23.67 33.79
C ARG A 166 -10.22 23.97 32.65
N HIS A 167 -10.68 24.01 31.39
CA HIS A 167 -9.81 24.21 30.22
C HIS A 167 -10.28 25.36 29.29
N PRO A 168 -10.22 26.63 29.75
CA PRO A 168 -10.80 27.77 29.01
C PRO A 168 -10.16 28.00 27.63
N HIS A 169 -8.85 27.78 27.47
CA HIS A 169 -8.18 27.92 26.17
C HIS A 169 -8.57 26.80 25.18
N LEU A 170 -8.78 25.57 25.67
CA LEU A 170 -9.23 24.45 24.84
C LEU A 170 -10.69 24.66 24.41
N GLN A 171 -11.52 25.18 25.31
CA GLN A 171 -12.90 25.52 25.02
C GLN A 171 -12.97 26.64 23.96
N LEU A 172 -12.18 27.71 24.11
CA LEU A 172 -12.08 28.78 23.12
C LEU A 172 -11.63 28.24 21.75
N ALA A 173 -10.60 27.40 21.70
CA ALA A 173 -10.13 26.79 20.47
C ALA A 173 -11.17 25.85 19.83
N ALA A 174 -11.94 25.11 20.63
CA ALA A 174 -12.99 24.21 20.16
C ALA A 174 -14.17 24.97 19.52
N VAL A 175 -14.63 26.06 20.15
CA VAL A 175 -15.74 26.88 19.60
C VAL A 175 -15.31 27.76 18.43
N THR A 176 -14.02 28.10 18.33
CA THR A 176 -13.47 28.91 17.24
C THR A 176 -13.00 28.05 16.06
N ARG A 177 -13.11 26.71 16.14
CA ARG A 177 -12.63 25.82 15.09
C ARG A 177 -13.39 26.10 13.78
N GLY A 178 -12.72 26.80 12.87
CA GLY A 178 -13.31 27.34 11.65
C GLY A 178 -13.22 26.43 10.42
N SER A 179 -12.60 25.25 10.53
CA SER A 179 -12.43 24.33 9.40
C SER A 179 -13.02 22.95 9.72
N SER A 180 -13.75 22.39 8.75
CA SER A 180 -14.17 20.99 8.79
C SER A 180 -12.97 20.05 8.68
N HIS A 181 -13.14 18.77 9.04
CA HIS A 181 -12.08 17.76 8.89
C HIS A 181 -11.62 17.63 7.43
N ASP A 182 -12.54 17.76 6.48
CA ASP A 182 -12.27 17.68 5.05
C ASP A 182 -11.48 18.90 4.55
N GLU A 183 -11.78 20.10 5.07
CA GLU A 183 -11.01 21.30 4.77
C GLU A 183 -9.60 21.24 5.36
N LEU A 184 -9.45 20.70 6.58
CA LEU A 184 -8.13 20.50 7.18
C LEU A 184 -7.29 19.48 6.41
N PHE A 185 -7.91 18.42 5.89
CA PHE A 185 -7.22 17.43 5.07
C PHE A 185 -6.56 18.08 3.84
N ASP A 186 -7.33 18.86 3.08
CA ASP A 186 -6.84 19.57 1.90
C ASP A 186 -5.72 20.54 2.22
N VAL A 187 -5.93 21.39 3.25
CA VAL A 187 -4.98 22.42 3.65
C VAL A 187 -3.64 21.82 4.07
N VAL A 188 -3.68 20.78 4.91
CA VAL A 188 -2.46 20.13 5.40
C VAL A 188 -1.73 19.44 4.26
N LEU A 189 -2.44 18.71 3.40
CA LEU A 189 -1.78 17.96 2.33
C LEU A 189 -1.16 18.87 1.27
N VAL A 190 -1.85 19.94 0.86
CA VAL A 190 -1.28 20.95 -0.03
C VAL A 190 -0.08 21.63 0.63
N GLY A 191 -0.17 21.98 1.92
CA GLY A 191 0.95 22.57 2.67
C GLY A 191 2.18 21.66 2.76
N ILE A 192 2.00 20.35 2.92
CA ILE A 192 3.08 19.35 2.85
C ILE A 192 3.75 19.38 1.48
N MET A 193 2.95 19.33 0.40
CA MET A 193 3.46 19.34 -0.97
C MET A 193 4.26 20.60 -1.29
N GLU A 194 3.77 21.75 -0.86
CA GLU A 194 4.43 23.04 -1.03
C GLU A 194 5.74 23.13 -0.26
N THR A 195 5.74 22.66 0.98
CA THR A 195 6.93 22.68 1.83
C THR A 195 8.01 21.78 1.27
N ILE A 196 7.68 20.56 0.85
CA ILE A 196 8.64 19.62 0.25
C ILE A 196 9.20 20.20 -1.06
N HIS A 197 8.34 20.70 -1.94
CA HIS A 197 8.79 21.30 -3.20
C HIS A 197 9.70 22.52 -2.96
N ARG A 198 9.34 23.41 -2.04
CA ARG A 198 10.14 24.60 -1.73
C ARG A 198 11.48 24.25 -1.09
N THR A 199 11.50 23.28 -0.18
CA THR A 199 12.73 22.87 0.53
C THR A 199 13.78 22.30 -0.43
N ALA A 200 13.35 21.55 -1.46
CA ALA A 200 14.25 21.07 -2.50
C ALA A 200 14.78 22.19 -3.41
N ALA A 201 13.99 23.23 -3.66
CA ALA A 201 14.46 24.42 -4.39
C ALA A 201 15.49 25.23 -3.58
N GLU A 202 15.42 25.19 -2.24
CA GLU A 202 16.32 25.91 -1.32
C GLU A 202 17.58 25.09 -0.94
N SER A 203 17.59 23.78 -1.18
CA SER A 203 18.73 22.89 -0.92
C SER A 203 18.84 21.83 -2.02
N PRO A 204 19.55 22.12 -3.13
CA PRO A 204 19.85 21.14 -4.17
C PRO A 204 20.95 20.19 -3.69
N VAL A 205 20.72 19.47 -2.59
CA VAL A 205 21.60 18.40 -2.15
C VAL A 205 21.26 17.17 -2.99
N GLY A 206 21.91 17.03 -4.15
CA GLY A 206 21.76 15.86 -5.02
C GLY A 206 22.09 16.05 -6.50
N ALA A 207 22.45 17.26 -6.96
CA ALA A 207 22.82 17.48 -8.37
C ALA A 207 24.22 16.94 -8.77
N THR A 208 24.87 16.16 -7.91
CA THR A 208 26.15 15.50 -8.22
C THR A 208 25.89 13.99 -8.24
N ASP A 209 26.07 13.39 -9.43
CA ASP A 209 26.16 11.94 -9.72
C ASP A 209 24.87 11.16 -10.01
N ALA A 210 23.87 11.77 -10.64
CA ALA A 210 22.86 11.03 -11.40
C ALA A 210 23.05 11.25 -12.90
N GLU A 211 23.99 10.51 -13.49
CA GLU A 211 24.07 10.34 -14.94
C GLU A 211 22.73 9.79 -15.43
N ALA A 212 21.98 10.63 -16.16
CA ALA A 212 20.79 10.19 -16.88
C ALA A 212 21.17 9.01 -17.79
N PRO A 213 20.36 7.93 -17.87
CA PRO A 213 20.66 6.86 -18.81
C PRO A 213 20.71 7.46 -20.22
N ALA A 214 21.90 7.38 -20.82
CA ALA A 214 22.15 7.87 -22.16
C ALA A 214 21.06 7.34 -23.10
N SER A 215 20.38 8.27 -23.75
CA SER A 215 19.48 7.97 -24.85
C SER A 215 20.32 7.39 -25.99
N SER A 216 20.54 6.07 -25.98
CA SER A 216 21.17 5.39 -27.10
C SER A 216 20.19 5.43 -28.28
N SER A 217 20.36 6.45 -29.09
CA SER A 217 19.81 6.58 -30.43
C SER A 217 20.63 5.65 -31.35
N GLY A 218 20.38 4.35 -31.22
CA GLY A 218 20.85 3.34 -32.16
C GLY A 218 19.69 2.96 -33.07
N GLN A 219 19.64 3.55 -34.26
CA GLN A 219 18.81 3.04 -35.35
C GLN A 219 19.19 1.58 -35.61
N ALA A 220 18.27 0.67 -35.35
CA ALA A 220 18.32 -0.70 -35.86
C ALA A 220 16.99 -0.98 -36.55
N GLU A 221 17.06 -1.12 -37.87
CA GLU A 221 15.95 -1.49 -38.75
C GLU A 221 15.23 -2.77 -38.28
N PRO A 222 13.92 -2.90 -38.49
CA PRO A 222 13.20 -4.09 -38.09
C PRO A 222 13.42 -5.21 -39.12
N ARG A 223 14.22 -6.23 -38.77
CA ARG A 223 14.18 -7.51 -39.48
C ARG A 223 13.00 -8.33 -38.98
N LEU A 224 12.01 -8.47 -39.86
CA LEU A 224 10.92 -9.44 -39.77
C LEU A 224 11.46 -10.87 -39.62
N GLY A 225 10.98 -11.59 -38.60
CA GLY A 225 10.92 -13.05 -38.63
C GLY A 225 11.37 -13.78 -37.35
N ARG A 226 10.43 -14.14 -36.47
CA ARG A 226 10.01 -15.54 -36.21
C ARG A 226 9.04 -15.62 -35.01
N SER A 227 8.14 -16.61 -35.10
CA SER A 227 7.02 -16.91 -34.20
C SER A 227 7.43 -17.36 -32.79
N PRO A 228 6.48 -17.32 -31.83
CA PRO A 228 6.71 -17.67 -30.43
C PRO A 228 6.61 -19.19 -30.21
N GLY A 229 7.66 -19.78 -29.65
CA GLY A 229 7.71 -21.16 -29.22
C GLY A 229 8.97 -21.41 -28.38
N ASP A 230 8.80 -22.13 -27.29
CA ASP A 230 9.82 -22.73 -26.43
C ASP A 230 10.51 -21.84 -25.38
N PHE A 231 9.91 -21.79 -24.18
CA PHE A 231 10.70 -21.80 -22.94
C PHE A 231 10.11 -22.82 -21.97
N ASP A 232 10.78 -23.98 -21.93
CA ASP A 232 10.62 -25.03 -20.93
C ASP A 232 11.82 -25.01 -19.96
N ALA A 233 11.46 -25.20 -18.69
CA ALA A 233 12.19 -25.68 -17.50
C ALA A 233 13.53 -25.05 -17.02
N GLY A 234 13.51 -24.64 -15.74
CA GLY A 234 14.70 -24.65 -14.85
C GLY A 234 14.41 -24.11 -13.45
N PRO A 235 14.67 -24.86 -12.34
CA PRO A 235 14.19 -24.52 -11.00
C PRO A 235 15.13 -23.57 -10.25
N VAL A 236 14.59 -22.52 -9.63
CA VAL A 236 15.36 -21.68 -8.71
C VAL A 236 15.24 -22.27 -7.30
N GLY A 237 16.16 -23.20 -7.00
CA GLY A 237 16.43 -23.67 -5.66
C GLY A 237 17.41 -22.75 -4.93
N GLY A 238 16.98 -22.23 -3.78
CA GLY A 238 17.83 -21.60 -2.76
C GLY A 238 16.94 -21.39 -1.53
N GLY A 239 17.02 -22.15 -0.44
CA GLY A 239 18.21 -22.71 0.17
C GLY A 239 18.57 -21.88 1.41
N PHE A 240 17.64 -21.72 2.36
CA PHE A 240 17.97 -21.22 3.71
C PHE A 240 17.71 -22.35 4.71
N ALA A 241 18.79 -23.05 5.05
CA ALA A 241 18.87 -23.95 6.20
C ALA A 241 19.14 -23.13 7.49
N PRO A 242 18.72 -23.64 8.66
CA PRO A 242 18.67 -22.88 9.90
C PRO A 242 20.02 -22.86 10.64
N ALA A 243 20.32 -21.74 11.31
CA ALA A 243 21.44 -21.65 12.24
C ALA A 243 21.15 -22.50 13.49
N GLN A 244 21.91 -23.58 13.66
CA GLN A 244 22.03 -24.30 14.93
C GLN A 244 23.41 -24.07 15.55
N ARG A 245 23.43 -24.25 16.89
CA ARG A 245 24.55 -24.38 17.83
C ARG A 245 25.01 -23.04 18.44
N THR A 246 25.02 -22.90 19.76
CA THR A 246 25.82 -23.76 20.63
C THR A 246 25.20 -23.97 22.02
N THR A 247 25.00 -25.23 22.34
CA THR A 247 24.92 -25.78 23.70
C THR A 247 26.21 -25.48 24.48
N ARG A 248 26.09 -24.88 25.67
CA ARG A 248 27.12 -25.01 26.72
C ARG A 248 26.51 -25.69 27.93
N ARG A 249 26.68 -27.01 27.97
CA ARG A 249 26.42 -27.89 29.10
C ARG A 249 27.61 -27.76 30.06
N ARG A 250 27.37 -27.42 31.32
CA ARG A 250 28.32 -27.69 32.42
C ARG A 250 27.62 -28.54 33.48
N ALA A 251 27.99 -29.81 33.52
CA ALA A 251 27.91 -30.64 34.71
C ALA A 251 28.80 -30.00 35.81
N GLY A 252 28.59 -30.16 37.10
CA GLY A 252 27.66 -30.96 37.89
C GLY A 252 28.17 -30.93 39.34
N ARG A 253 27.30 -31.15 40.33
CA ARG A 253 27.58 -31.84 41.60
C ARG A 253 26.38 -31.76 42.54
N GLN A 254 25.80 -32.92 42.80
CA GLN A 254 25.17 -33.29 44.09
C GLN A 254 26.32 -33.70 45.05
N PRO A 255 26.15 -33.70 46.40
CA PRO A 255 25.25 -34.66 47.05
C PRO A 255 24.48 -34.17 48.31
N ARG A 256 23.56 -35.07 48.69
CA ARG A 256 22.68 -35.21 49.88
C ARG A 256 23.27 -34.86 51.25
N THR A 257 22.36 -34.48 52.16
CA THR A 257 22.11 -34.86 53.60
C THR A 257 21.28 -33.71 54.19
N ASP A 258 20.18 -33.84 54.92
CA ASP A 258 19.42 -34.93 55.57
C ASP A 258 17.91 -34.61 55.49
#